data_AF-A0A7K0VGE4-F1
#
_entry.id   AF-A0A7K0VGE4-F1
#
_cell.length_a   1.000
_cell.length_b   1.000
_cell.length_c   1.000
_cell.angle_alpha   90.00
_cell.angle_beta   90.00
_cell.angle_gamma   90.00
#
_symmetry.space_group_name_H-M   'P 1'
#
loop_
_entity.id
_entity.type
_entity.pdbx_description
1 polymer ?
#
loop_
_entity_poly.entity_id
_entity_poly.type
_entity_poly.pdbx_seq_one_letter_code
_entity_poly.pdbx_strand_id
1 'polypeptide(L)'
;MLAIGSLANFGLLGAISKAGSLGDMFDTSLWGDVAGTRTGGLLVARFVLVALFIPVVMFVNRKQVAWWPIAVPLLGLLTVFTFSAAGHPSVADQAALWIGVDAVHMAFVVLWLGSLVMMAVGGGAWTRDAQFAGAVKGFSRVATIGIPLIIVTGIAQTWRLGASLSTLTDTTWGRLLLAKVAIAVLMVTIGAASRWLLSHEGPGALRRLVLTEAICGIAVLGLAAGLVTQPPTVAAPAKVFTASLTESGLIAEVSLAPGRVGLNDVHLVVTPSGGSLVPVVSIKATMSLPAQQIVDTEVSLTTEGTNHYSGKVTLPFAGDWVLKITVEPVAGQSVVLSSGVVIP
;
A
#
# COMPACT_ATOMS: atom_id res chain seq x y z
N MET A 1 14.32 -10.95 10.92
CA MET A 1 13.52 -9.73 10.67
C MET A 1 12.32 -9.99 9.76
N LEU A 2 12.49 -10.52 8.53
CA LEU A 2 11.38 -10.68 7.58
C LEU A 2 10.26 -11.63 8.06
N ALA A 3 10.59 -12.75 8.71
CA ALA A 3 9.62 -13.66 9.32
C ALA A 3 8.80 -12.98 10.44
N ILE A 4 9.49 -12.28 11.35
CA ILE A 4 8.87 -11.54 12.47
C ILE A 4 7.93 -10.45 11.92
N GLY A 5 8.39 -9.67 10.94
CA GLY A 5 7.56 -8.65 10.31
C GLY A 5 6.33 -9.22 9.59
N SER A 6 6.45 -10.41 8.99
CA SER A 6 5.32 -11.08 8.34
C SER A 6 4.26 -11.53 9.35
N LEU A 7 4.69 -12.11 10.48
CA LEU A 7 3.80 -12.49 11.59
C LEU A 7 3.16 -11.27 12.26
N ALA A 8 3.93 -10.22 12.51
CA ALA A 8 3.41 -8.98 13.09
C ALA A 8 2.35 -8.35 12.19
N ASN A 9 2.61 -8.29 10.87
CA ASN A 9 1.63 -7.78 9.91
C ASN A 9 0.38 -8.66 9.81
N PHE A 10 0.53 -9.98 9.93
CA PHE A 10 -0.59 -10.91 9.96
C PHE A 10 -1.50 -10.65 11.18
N GLY A 11 -0.91 -10.51 12.38
CA GLY A 11 -1.66 -10.16 13.57
C GLY A 11 -2.32 -8.78 13.48
N LEU A 12 -1.61 -7.78 12.93
CA LEU A 12 -2.17 -6.44 12.71
C LEU A 12 -3.41 -6.45 11.82
N LEU A 13 -3.44 -7.29 10.78
CA LEU A 13 -4.64 -7.42 9.94
C LEU A 13 -5.86 -7.91 10.72
N GLY A 14 -5.67 -8.83 11.66
CA GLY A 14 -6.76 -9.29 12.55
C GLY A 14 -7.23 -8.20 13.52
N ALA A 15 -6.31 -7.42 14.08
CA ALA A 15 -6.68 -6.28 14.92
C ALA A 15 -7.47 -5.23 14.10
N ILE A 16 -7.03 -4.93 12.88
CA ILE A 16 -7.67 -3.95 11.99
C ILE A 16 -9.07 -4.41 11.55
N SER A 17 -9.28 -5.71 11.29
CA SER A 17 -10.57 -6.20 10.78
C SER A 17 -11.73 -6.02 11.74
N LYS A 18 -11.48 -5.90 13.05
CA LYS A 18 -12.51 -5.60 14.07
C LYS A 18 -12.37 -4.21 14.69
N ALA A 19 -11.55 -3.34 14.11
CA ALA A 19 -11.19 -2.02 14.67
C ALA A 19 -10.72 -2.12 16.14
N GLY A 20 -9.95 -3.17 16.45
CA GLY A 20 -9.47 -3.49 17.79
C GLY A 20 -8.18 -2.75 18.18
N SER A 21 -7.68 -3.11 19.37
CA SER A 21 -6.41 -2.64 19.93
C SER A 21 -5.21 -3.46 19.42
N LEU A 22 -3.98 -3.02 19.72
CA LEU A 22 -2.77 -3.81 19.43
C LEU A 22 -2.75 -5.18 20.13
N GLY A 23 -3.48 -5.34 21.26
CA GLY A 23 -3.58 -6.62 21.96
C GLY A 23 -4.32 -7.68 21.13
N ASP A 24 -5.23 -7.24 20.26
CA ASP A 24 -6.02 -8.12 19.40
C ASP A 24 -5.21 -8.78 18.29
N MET A 25 -3.94 -8.38 18.09
CA MET A 25 -3.04 -9.04 17.16
C MET A 25 -2.76 -10.51 17.50
N PHE A 26 -2.93 -10.88 18.79
CA PHE A 26 -2.72 -12.23 19.29
C PHE A 26 -4.02 -13.03 19.41
N ASP A 27 -5.15 -12.45 18.99
CA ASP A 27 -6.46 -13.11 19.02
C ASP A 27 -6.55 -14.19 17.93
N THR A 28 -6.30 -15.44 18.33
CA THR A 28 -6.28 -16.59 17.42
C THR A 28 -7.63 -16.89 16.76
N SER A 29 -8.75 -16.39 17.32
CA SER A 29 -10.07 -16.59 16.72
C SER A 29 -10.20 -15.91 15.35
N LEU A 30 -9.43 -14.84 15.11
CA LEU A 30 -9.42 -14.07 13.88
C LEU A 30 -8.45 -14.63 12.82
N TRP A 31 -7.55 -15.53 13.20
CA TRP A 31 -6.47 -15.97 12.31
C TRP A 31 -6.97 -16.77 11.12
N GLY A 32 -8.08 -17.51 11.28
CA GLY A 32 -8.74 -18.21 10.18
C GLY A 32 -9.23 -17.24 9.11
N ASP A 33 -9.94 -16.19 9.54
CA ASP A 33 -10.47 -15.16 8.64
C ASP A 33 -9.34 -14.40 7.94
N VAL A 34 -8.31 -14.00 8.69
CA VAL A 34 -7.14 -13.32 8.12
C VAL A 34 -6.43 -14.21 7.11
N ALA A 35 -6.16 -15.49 7.43
CA ALA A 35 -5.52 -16.43 6.52
C ALA A 35 -6.36 -16.71 5.26
N GLY A 36 -7.69 -16.64 5.37
CA GLY A 36 -8.61 -16.72 4.24
C GLY A 36 -8.52 -15.54 3.28
N THR A 37 -8.00 -14.40 3.73
CA THR A 37 -7.71 -13.27 2.83
C THR A 37 -6.48 -13.54 1.98
N ARG A 38 -6.44 -12.97 0.77
CA ARG A 38 -5.26 -13.04 -0.11
C ARG A 38 -3.99 -12.56 0.58
N THR A 39 -4.06 -11.42 1.27
CA THR A 39 -2.92 -10.82 1.96
C THR A 39 -2.44 -11.70 3.11
N GLY A 40 -3.36 -12.20 3.95
CA GLY A 40 -3.00 -13.08 5.06
C GLY A 40 -2.40 -14.39 4.59
N GLY A 41 -2.98 -15.04 3.58
CA GLY A 41 -2.42 -16.25 2.97
C GLY A 41 -1.00 -16.04 2.41
N LEU A 42 -0.74 -14.90 1.76
CA LEU A 42 0.60 -14.56 1.26
C LEU A 42 1.60 -14.25 2.38
N LEU A 43 1.16 -13.69 3.51
CA LEU A 43 2.01 -13.48 4.70
C LEU A 43 2.40 -14.82 5.34
N VAL A 44 1.47 -15.77 5.44
CA VAL A 44 1.74 -17.13 5.90
C VAL A 44 2.72 -17.82 4.94
N ALA A 45 2.46 -17.76 3.63
CA ALA A 45 3.37 -18.31 2.63
C ALA A 45 4.78 -17.70 2.74
N ARG A 46 4.88 -16.37 2.91
CA ARG A 46 6.15 -15.67 3.11
C ARG A 46 6.87 -16.14 4.37
N PHE A 47 6.15 -16.31 5.49
CA PHE A 47 6.73 -16.84 6.72
C PHE A 47 7.32 -18.24 6.50
N VAL A 48 6.57 -19.14 5.85
CA VAL A 48 7.04 -20.49 5.53
C VAL A 48 8.27 -20.45 4.62
N LEU A 49 8.23 -19.66 3.55
CA LEU A 49 9.35 -19.50 2.61
C LEU A 49 10.63 -19.01 3.33
N VAL A 50 10.50 -18.06 4.27
CA VAL A 50 11.64 -17.59 5.08
C VAL A 50 12.12 -18.67 6.03
N ALA A 51 11.22 -19.43 6.67
CA ALA A 51 11.59 -20.53 7.55
C ALA A 51 12.35 -21.63 6.80
N LEU A 52 12.01 -21.88 5.54
CA LEU A 52 12.72 -22.84 4.67
C LEU A 52 14.17 -22.44 4.35
N PHE A 53 14.57 -21.17 4.51
CA PHE A 53 15.99 -20.82 4.41
C PHE A 53 16.85 -21.39 5.55
N ILE A 54 16.26 -21.69 6.72
CA ILE A 54 16.98 -22.24 7.88
C ILE A 54 17.66 -23.58 7.54
N PRO A 55 16.93 -24.63 7.10
CA PRO A 55 17.56 -25.89 6.74
C PRO A 55 18.56 -25.70 5.58
N VAL A 56 18.25 -24.87 4.58
CA VAL A 56 19.15 -24.59 3.45
C VAL A 56 20.51 -24.09 3.94
N VAL A 57 20.54 -23.10 4.82
CA VAL A 57 21.79 -22.56 5.40
C VAL A 57 22.52 -23.62 6.24
N MET A 58 21.78 -24.41 7.04
CA MET A 58 22.36 -25.47 7.87
C MET A 58 23.04 -26.56 7.02
N PHE A 59 22.45 -26.95 5.87
CA PHE A 59 22.99 -27.97 4.99
C PHE A 59 24.10 -27.46 4.06
N VAL A 60 24.05 -26.19 3.63
CA VAL A 60 25.13 -25.53 2.86
C VAL A 60 26.43 -25.49 3.67
N ASN A 61 26.35 -25.11 4.95
CA ASN A 61 27.51 -25.07 5.84
C ASN A 61 28.18 -26.44 6.06
N ARG A 62 27.47 -27.53 5.77
CA ARG A 62 28.01 -28.89 5.84
C ARG A 62 28.59 -29.40 4.51
N LYS A 63 28.53 -28.61 3.42
CA LYS A 63 28.92 -29.00 2.05
C LYS A 63 28.19 -30.24 1.51
N GLN A 64 27.00 -30.57 2.03
CA GLN A 64 26.37 -31.89 1.80
C GLN A 64 25.34 -31.96 0.66
N VAL A 65 25.00 -30.86 -0.02
CA VAL A 65 23.85 -30.84 -0.92
C VAL A 65 24.13 -30.13 -2.23
N ALA A 66 23.96 -30.80 -3.38
CA ALA A 66 24.20 -30.21 -4.71
C ALA A 66 23.10 -29.22 -5.18
N TRP A 67 21.94 -29.20 -4.53
CA TRP A 67 20.76 -28.45 -4.97
C TRP A 67 20.68 -27.00 -4.44
N TRP A 68 21.53 -26.61 -3.50
CA TRP A 68 21.48 -25.27 -2.89
C TRP A 68 21.62 -24.10 -3.89
N PRO A 69 22.40 -24.18 -5.00
CA PRO A 69 22.52 -23.09 -5.95
C PRO A 69 21.21 -22.77 -6.68
N ILE A 70 20.26 -23.72 -6.69
CA ILE A 70 18.93 -23.55 -7.30
C ILE A 70 17.92 -23.13 -6.24
N ALA A 71 17.92 -23.80 -5.08
CA ALA A 71 16.91 -23.54 -4.05
C ALA A 71 17.01 -22.16 -3.41
N VAL A 72 18.22 -21.64 -3.15
CA VAL A 72 18.41 -20.29 -2.58
C VAL A 72 17.78 -19.20 -3.47
N PRO A 73 18.12 -19.09 -4.77
CA PRO A 73 17.51 -18.09 -5.62
C PRO A 73 16.02 -18.33 -5.85
N LEU A 74 15.57 -19.59 -5.94
CA LEU A 74 14.14 -19.90 -6.08
C LEU A 74 13.33 -19.44 -4.85
N LEU A 75 13.78 -19.78 -3.63
CA LEU A 75 13.14 -19.32 -2.40
C LEU A 75 13.17 -17.80 -2.28
N GLY A 76 14.26 -17.15 -2.72
CA GLY A 76 14.38 -15.70 -2.77
C GLY A 76 13.35 -15.08 -3.71
N LEU A 77 13.22 -15.61 -4.92
CA LEU A 77 12.25 -15.16 -5.92
C LEU A 77 10.81 -15.32 -5.41
N LEU A 78 10.48 -16.49 -4.86
CA LEU A 78 9.16 -16.77 -4.30
C LEU A 78 8.84 -15.81 -3.13
N THR A 79 9.82 -15.54 -2.28
CA THR A 79 9.67 -14.57 -1.18
C THR A 79 9.39 -13.17 -1.72
N VAL A 80 10.14 -12.70 -2.72
CA VAL A 80 9.89 -11.40 -3.36
C VAL A 80 8.51 -11.35 -4.01
N PHE A 81 8.12 -12.41 -4.72
CA PHE A 81 6.81 -12.52 -5.36
C PHE A 81 5.66 -12.33 -4.36
N THR A 82 5.79 -12.82 -3.13
CA THR A 82 4.75 -12.60 -2.10
C THR A 82 4.53 -11.14 -1.74
N PHE A 83 5.51 -10.23 -1.93
CA PHE A 83 5.31 -8.79 -1.74
C PHE A 83 4.47 -8.20 -2.87
N SER A 84 4.86 -8.49 -4.11
CA SER A 84 4.18 -7.99 -5.31
C SER A 84 2.76 -8.52 -5.44
N ALA A 85 2.55 -9.79 -5.12
CA ALA A 85 1.24 -10.44 -5.16
C ALA A 85 0.28 -9.95 -4.06
N ALA A 86 0.81 -9.40 -2.95
CA ALA A 86 0.02 -8.85 -1.86
C ALA A 86 -0.24 -7.34 -2.01
N GLY A 87 0.52 -6.65 -2.88
CA GLY A 87 0.46 -5.20 -3.04
C GLY A 87 -0.66 -4.71 -3.97
N HIS A 88 -0.69 -3.39 -4.21
CA HIS A 88 -1.63 -2.75 -5.15
C HIS A 88 -1.60 -3.29 -6.60
N PRO A 89 -0.50 -3.81 -7.17
CA PRO A 89 -0.54 -4.46 -8.49
C PRO A 89 -1.52 -5.64 -8.57
N SER A 90 -1.94 -6.16 -7.43
CA SER A 90 -2.77 -7.34 -7.31
C SER A 90 -4.26 -7.08 -7.59
N VAL A 91 -4.70 -5.83 -7.48
CA VAL A 91 -6.07 -5.34 -7.77
C VAL A 91 -6.12 -4.57 -9.11
N ALA A 92 -5.04 -4.65 -9.88
CA ALA A 92 -4.89 -4.05 -11.19
C ALA A 92 -5.74 -4.73 -12.27
N ASP A 93 -6.10 -3.97 -13.30
CA ASP A 93 -6.34 -4.56 -14.62
C ASP A 93 -5.08 -5.33 -15.06
N GLN A 94 -5.25 -6.54 -15.63
CA GLN A 94 -4.12 -7.41 -16.00
C GLN A 94 -3.17 -7.71 -14.82
N ALA A 95 -3.73 -8.01 -13.63
CA ALA A 95 -2.96 -8.21 -12.39
C ALA A 95 -1.71 -9.08 -12.52
N ALA A 96 -1.76 -10.19 -13.27
CA ALA A 96 -0.61 -11.07 -13.45
C ALA A 96 0.62 -10.36 -14.05
N LEU A 97 0.39 -9.49 -15.06
CA LEU A 97 1.46 -8.72 -15.71
C LEU A 97 2.11 -7.76 -14.70
N TRP A 98 1.29 -6.99 -13.98
CA TRP A 98 1.79 -5.94 -13.09
C TRP A 98 2.40 -6.49 -11.80
N ILE A 99 1.92 -7.63 -11.31
CA ILE A 99 2.61 -8.40 -10.26
C ILE A 99 3.99 -8.82 -10.78
N GLY A 100 4.09 -9.31 -12.01
CA GLY A 100 5.36 -9.69 -12.63
C GLY A 100 6.34 -8.52 -12.75
N VAL A 101 5.87 -7.38 -13.27
CA VAL A 101 6.68 -6.15 -13.40
C VAL A 101 7.19 -5.68 -12.04
N ASP A 102 6.32 -5.64 -11.02
CA ASP A 102 6.71 -5.26 -9.66
C ASP A 102 7.69 -6.26 -9.03
N ALA A 103 7.47 -7.57 -9.23
CA ALA A 103 8.36 -8.61 -8.72
C ALA A 103 9.75 -8.52 -9.34
N VAL A 104 9.84 -8.23 -10.64
CA VAL A 104 11.12 -7.97 -11.33
C VAL A 104 11.79 -6.73 -10.75
N HIS A 105 11.06 -5.61 -10.61
CA HIS A 105 11.59 -4.39 -10.02
C HIS A 105 12.17 -4.66 -8.62
N MET A 106 11.38 -5.27 -7.74
CA MET A 106 11.74 -5.57 -6.37
C MET A 106 12.92 -6.56 -6.29
N ALA A 107 12.93 -7.61 -7.11
CA ALA A 107 14.01 -8.60 -7.11
C ALA A 107 15.36 -7.94 -7.43
N PHE A 108 15.42 -7.09 -8.45
CA PHE A 108 16.66 -6.39 -8.80
C PHE A 108 17.04 -5.32 -7.78
N VAL A 109 16.07 -4.61 -7.18
CA VAL A 109 16.35 -3.68 -6.07
C VAL A 109 16.98 -4.41 -4.88
N VAL A 110 16.42 -5.55 -4.47
CA VAL A 110 16.95 -6.36 -3.34
C VAL A 110 18.32 -6.91 -3.66
N LEU A 111 18.54 -7.44 -4.87
CA LEU A 111 19.85 -7.95 -5.29
C LEU A 111 20.90 -6.85 -5.33
N TRP A 112 20.57 -5.68 -5.88
CA TRP A 112 21.49 -4.56 -6.01
C TRP A 112 21.84 -3.94 -4.66
N LEU A 113 20.83 -3.52 -3.87
CA LEU A 113 21.05 -2.90 -2.56
C LEU A 113 21.63 -3.89 -1.54
N GLY A 114 21.16 -5.14 -1.54
CA GLY A 114 21.69 -6.17 -0.65
C GLY A 114 23.17 -6.44 -0.89
N SER A 115 23.57 -6.56 -2.16
CA SER A 115 24.98 -6.74 -2.53
C SER A 115 25.83 -5.50 -2.19
N LEU A 116 25.26 -4.30 -2.32
CA LEU A 116 25.92 -3.05 -1.98
C LEU A 116 26.17 -2.93 -0.46
N VAL A 117 25.19 -3.32 0.37
CA VAL A 117 25.37 -3.41 1.83
C VAL A 117 26.42 -4.46 2.19
N MET A 118 26.42 -5.64 1.55
CA MET A 118 27.46 -6.64 1.78
C MET A 118 28.86 -6.10 1.44
N MET A 119 28.99 -5.34 0.34
CA MET A 119 30.24 -4.68 -0.04
C MET A 119 30.65 -3.59 0.96
N ALA A 120 29.69 -2.82 1.48
CA ALA A 120 29.93 -1.77 2.47
C ALA A 120 30.46 -2.32 3.80
N VAL A 121 29.83 -3.40 4.30
CA VAL A 121 30.22 -4.10 5.53
C VAL A 121 31.56 -4.81 5.32
N GLY A 122 31.73 -5.44 4.17
CA GLY A 122 32.92 -6.13 3.76
C GLY A 122 34.17 -5.26 3.62
N GLY A 123 33.98 -4.01 3.19
CA GLY A 123 35.04 -3.01 3.07
C GLY A 123 36.20 -3.46 2.17
N GLY A 124 37.43 -3.08 2.55
CA GLY A 124 38.64 -3.35 1.76
C GLY A 124 38.99 -4.85 1.64
N ALA A 125 38.45 -5.72 2.51
CA ALA A 125 38.73 -7.15 2.46
C ALA A 125 38.19 -7.78 1.15
N TRP A 126 37.02 -7.34 0.69
CA TRP A 126 36.38 -7.88 -0.52
C TRP A 126 37.12 -7.52 -1.82
N THR A 127 37.88 -6.42 -1.81
CA THR A 127 38.61 -5.94 -2.99
C THR A 127 40.08 -6.32 -3.00
N ARG A 128 40.68 -6.60 -1.83
CA ARG A 128 42.10 -6.96 -1.70
C ARG A 128 42.36 -8.45 -1.75
N ASP A 129 41.40 -9.25 -1.31
CA ASP A 129 41.56 -10.70 -1.23
C ASP A 129 41.02 -11.39 -2.49
N ALA A 130 41.89 -12.16 -3.15
CA ALA A 130 41.56 -12.88 -4.38
C ALA A 130 40.38 -13.86 -4.19
N GLN A 131 40.15 -14.34 -2.97
CA GLN A 131 39.03 -15.24 -2.66
C GLN A 131 37.65 -14.58 -2.90
N PHE A 132 37.54 -13.25 -2.83
CA PHE A 132 36.29 -12.52 -3.01
C PHE A 132 36.12 -11.92 -4.42
N ALA A 133 37.11 -12.09 -5.31
CA ALA A 133 37.06 -11.55 -6.67
C ALA A 133 35.83 -12.03 -7.46
N GLY A 134 35.40 -13.28 -7.24
CA GLY A 134 34.18 -13.83 -7.85
C GLY A 134 32.91 -13.09 -7.42
N ALA A 135 32.81 -12.74 -6.14
CA ALA A 135 31.66 -12.04 -5.60
C ALA A 135 31.60 -10.57 -6.05
N VAL A 136 32.76 -9.89 -6.16
CA VAL A 136 32.86 -8.54 -6.73
C VAL A 136 32.43 -8.53 -8.21
N LYS A 137 32.84 -9.54 -9.00
CA LYS A 137 32.39 -9.70 -10.39
C LYS A 137 30.87 -9.97 -10.47
N GLY A 138 30.35 -10.78 -9.54
CA GLY A 138 28.91 -11.04 -9.42
C GLY A 138 28.11 -9.75 -9.15
N PHE A 139 28.56 -8.94 -8.19
CA PHE A 139 27.97 -7.64 -7.89
C PHE A 139 27.96 -6.72 -9.11
N SER A 140 29.09 -6.64 -9.84
CA SER A 140 29.18 -5.82 -11.05
C SER A 140 28.17 -6.25 -12.11
N ARG A 141 27.99 -7.57 -12.34
CA ARG A 141 26.96 -8.10 -13.26
C ARG A 141 25.54 -7.75 -12.82
N VAL A 142 25.23 -7.93 -11.54
CA VAL A 142 23.92 -7.57 -10.97
C VAL A 142 23.64 -6.09 -11.18
N ALA A 143 24.63 -5.21 -10.95
CA ALA A 143 24.44 -3.78 -11.13
C ALA A 143 24.28 -3.39 -12.61
N THR A 144 25.07 -3.97 -13.53
CA THR A 144 24.99 -3.66 -14.96
C THR A 144 23.67 -4.08 -15.60
N ILE A 145 23.12 -5.23 -15.22
CA ILE A 145 21.85 -5.73 -15.76
C ILE A 145 20.66 -5.20 -14.95
N GLY A 146 20.80 -5.16 -13.63
CA GLY A 146 19.72 -4.81 -12.71
C GLY A 146 19.33 -3.35 -12.76
N ILE A 147 20.28 -2.41 -12.86
CA ILE A 147 19.96 -0.98 -12.89
C ILE A 147 19.05 -0.62 -14.08
N PRO A 148 19.35 -1.01 -15.34
CA PRO A 148 18.43 -0.80 -16.46
C PRO A 148 17.04 -1.40 -16.24
N LEU A 149 16.96 -2.62 -15.70
CA LEU A 149 15.67 -3.28 -15.43
C LEU A 149 14.86 -2.56 -14.35
N ILE A 150 15.52 -2.11 -13.26
CA ILE A 150 14.89 -1.31 -12.21
C ILE A 150 14.34 -0.01 -12.80
N ILE A 151 15.10 0.67 -13.66
CA ILE A 151 14.67 1.92 -14.31
C ILE A 151 13.46 1.68 -15.20
N VAL A 152 13.53 0.70 -16.13
CA VAL A 152 12.44 0.41 -17.08
C VAL A 152 11.16 -0.01 -16.35
N THR A 153 11.27 -0.91 -15.37
CA THR A 153 10.11 -1.34 -14.57
C THR A 153 9.55 -0.20 -13.72
N GLY A 154 10.39 0.64 -13.12
CA GLY A 154 9.95 1.80 -12.34
C GLY A 154 9.22 2.85 -13.18
N ILE A 155 9.69 3.10 -14.41
CA ILE A 155 9.01 3.96 -15.39
C ILE A 155 7.65 3.35 -15.76
N ALA A 156 7.61 2.06 -16.09
CA ALA A 156 6.37 1.37 -16.43
C ALA A 156 5.33 1.44 -15.29
N GLN A 157 5.76 1.21 -14.05
CA GLN A 157 4.90 1.31 -12.87
C GLN A 157 4.39 2.74 -12.64
N THR A 158 5.23 3.75 -12.85
CA THR A 158 4.86 5.17 -12.71
C THR A 158 3.88 5.59 -13.79
N TRP A 159 4.14 5.22 -15.05
CA TRP A 159 3.29 5.55 -16.19
C TRP A 159 1.87 5.00 -16.00
N ARG A 160 1.76 3.77 -15.50
CA ARG A 160 0.48 3.13 -15.25
C ARG A 160 -0.40 3.89 -14.26
N LEU A 161 0.20 4.58 -13.28
CA LEU A 161 -0.54 5.35 -12.29
C LEU A 161 -1.19 6.62 -12.89
N GLY A 162 -1.00 6.88 -14.19
CA GLY A 162 -1.65 7.99 -14.89
C GLY A 162 -1.14 9.36 -14.45
N ALA A 163 0.08 9.42 -13.90
CA ALA A 163 0.64 10.65 -13.35
C ALA A 163 0.83 11.71 -14.46
N SER A 164 0.08 12.80 -14.37
CA SER A 164 0.36 14.02 -15.14
C SER A 164 1.56 14.77 -14.57
N LEU A 165 2.13 15.70 -15.34
CA LEU A 165 3.17 16.61 -14.86
C LEU A 165 2.75 17.37 -13.59
N SER A 166 1.49 17.84 -13.54
CA SER A 166 0.93 18.49 -12.35
C SER A 166 0.81 17.55 -11.16
N THR A 167 0.47 16.27 -11.39
CA THR A 167 0.40 15.27 -10.32
C THR A 167 1.76 15.09 -9.63
N LEU A 168 2.86 15.18 -10.38
CA LEU A 168 4.21 15.06 -9.83
C LEU A 168 4.59 16.22 -8.91
N THR A 169 4.11 17.44 -9.19
CA THR A 169 4.46 18.64 -8.42
C THR A 169 3.46 18.94 -7.29
N ASP A 170 2.19 18.68 -7.53
CA ASP A 170 1.09 19.16 -6.68
C ASP A 170 0.76 18.17 -5.56
N THR A 171 1.16 16.90 -5.71
CA THR A 171 0.90 15.86 -4.72
C THR A 171 2.13 15.57 -3.85
N THR A 172 1.90 15.14 -2.60
CA THR A 172 2.97 14.60 -1.75
C THR A 172 3.57 13.33 -2.36
N TRP A 173 2.73 12.48 -2.96
CA TRP A 173 3.16 11.29 -3.70
C TRP A 173 4.16 11.64 -4.79
N GLY A 174 3.84 12.62 -5.64
CA GLY A 174 4.69 13.09 -6.73
C GLY A 174 6.05 13.62 -6.26
N ARG A 175 6.04 14.44 -5.21
CA ARG A 175 7.27 15.00 -4.62
C ARG A 175 8.17 13.92 -4.00
N LEU A 176 7.59 12.91 -3.33
CA LEU A 176 8.34 11.75 -2.83
C LEU A 176 8.94 10.93 -3.97
N LEU A 177 8.20 10.77 -5.08
CA LEU A 177 8.69 10.06 -6.26
C LEU A 177 9.86 10.82 -6.91
N LEU A 178 9.74 12.13 -7.09
CA LEU A 178 10.81 12.98 -7.61
C LEU A 178 12.07 12.90 -6.74
N ALA A 179 11.91 12.96 -5.41
CA ALA A 179 13.02 12.78 -4.49
C ALA A 179 13.66 11.39 -4.62
N LYS A 180 12.85 10.33 -4.73
CA LYS A 180 13.33 8.95 -4.91
C LYS A 180 14.12 8.82 -6.21
N VAL A 181 13.63 9.38 -7.31
CA VAL A 181 14.29 9.36 -8.62
C VAL A 181 15.58 10.17 -8.58
N ALA A 182 15.59 11.37 -7.98
CA ALA A 182 16.79 12.20 -7.85
C ALA A 182 17.91 11.47 -7.07
N ILE A 183 17.58 10.82 -5.95
CA ILE A 183 18.55 10.04 -5.18
C ILE A 183 19.01 8.81 -5.98
N ALA A 184 18.12 8.13 -6.70
CA ALA A 184 18.51 7.00 -7.54
C ALA A 184 19.48 7.40 -8.66
N VAL A 185 19.24 8.55 -9.32
CA VAL A 185 20.16 9.12 -10.33
C VAL A 185 21.51 9.48 -9.70
N LEU A 186 21.51 10.07 -8.51
CA LEU A 186 22.73 10.35 -7.76
C LEU A 186 23.51 9.07 -7.47
N MET A 187 22.85 8.01 -7.01
CA MET A 187 23.48 6.71 -6.76
C MET A 187 24.10 6.11 -8.03
N VAL A 188 23.38 6.12 -9.15
CA VAL A 188 23.92 5.61 -10.43
C VAL A 188 25.14 6.41 -10.87
N THR A 189 25.12 7.73 -10.68
CA THR A 189 26.23 8.62 -11.00
C THR A 189 27.45 8.34 -10.10
N ILE A 190 27.25 8.20 -8.79
CA ILE A 190 28.31 7.83 -7.84
C ILE A 190 28.89 6.47 -8.21
N GLY A 191 28.06 5.49 -8.55
CA GLY A 191 28.51 4.15 -8.90
C GLY A 191 29.30 4.10 -10.20
N ALA A 192 28.87 4.87 -11.21
CA ALA A 192 29.61 5.04 -12.46
C ALA A 192 30.96 5.72 -12.23
N ALA A 193 30.99 6.81 -11.45
CA ALA A 193 32.22 7.50 -11.08
C ALA A 193 33.17 6.60 -10.27
N SER A 194 32.64 5.82 -9.32
CA SER A 194 33.40 4.87 -8.50
C SER A 194 34.06 3.78 -9.35
N ARG A 195 33.36 3.26 -10.36
CA ARG A 195 33.94 2.29 -11.32
C ARG A 195 35.05 2.91 -12.16
N TRP A 196 34.84 4.14 -12.63
CA TRP A 196 35.83 4.86 -13.42
C TRP A 196 37.10 5.16 -12.60
N LEU A 197 36.96 5.66 -11.36
CA LEU A 197 38.06 5.89 -10.43
C LEU A 197 38.82 4.60 -10.09
N LEU A 198 38.14 3.49 -9.86
CA LEU A 198 38.78 2.19 -9.62
C LEU A 198 39.66 1.73 -10.78
N SER A 199 39.28 2.08 -12.02
CA SER A 199 40.10 1.77 -13.19
C SER A 199 41.33 2.67 -13.38
N HIS A 200 41.44 3.80 -12.67
CA HIS A 200 42.50 4.80 -12.87
C HIS A 200 43.36 5.09 -11.63
N GLU A 201 42.81 5.19 -10.42
CA GLU A 201 43.51 5.77 -9.23
C GLU A 201 43.60 4.86 -7.99
N GLY A 202 43.07 3.63 -8.06
CA GLY A 202 43.20 2.64 -6.99
C GLY A 202 42.17 2.74 -5.84
N PRO A 203 42.21 1.83 -4.85
CA PRO A 203 41.05 1.49 -4.01
C PRO A 203 40.81 2.38 -2.77
N GLY A 204 41.61 3.43 -2.54
CA GLY A 204 41.64 4.19 -1.27
C GLY A 204 40.34 4.94 -0.93
N ALA A 205 39.61 5.43 -1.93
CA ALA A 205 38.37 6.21 -1.75
C ALA A 205 37.08 5.36 -1.79
N LEU A 206 37.18 4.06 -2.11
CA LEU A 206 36.01 3.24 -2.47
C LEU A 206 35.05 3.01 -1.30
N ARG A 207 35.57 2.83 -0.08
CA ARG A 207 34.73 2.52 1.09
C ARG A 207 33.76 3.65 1.43
N ARG A 208 34.21 4.91 1.36
CA ARG A 208 33.35 6.07 1.68
C ARG A 208 32.25 6.22 0.63
N LEU A 209 32.57 6.03 -0.64
CA LEU A 209 31.59 6.09 -1.74
C LEU A 209 30.54 4.98 -1.62
N VAL A 210 30.96 3.74 -1.36
CA VAL A 210 30.03 2.61 -1.16
C VAL A 210 29.14 2.82 0.08
N LEU A 211 29.66 3.40 1.17
CA LEU A 211 28.84 3.76 2.33
C LEU A 211 27.84 4.87 2.00
N THR A 212 28.24 5.90 1.24
CA THR A 212 27.33 6.94 0.76
C THR A 212 26.23 6.33 -0.11
N GLU A 213 26.57 5.46 -1.05
CA GLU A 213 25.56 4.75 -1.86
C GLU A 213 24.63 3.90 -1.00
N ALA A 214 25.12 3.25 0.05
CA ALA A 214 24.30 2.42 0.94
C ALA A 214 23.28 3.27 1.71
N ILE A 215 23.72 4.44 2.21
CA ILE A 215 22.84 5.41 2.88
C ILE A 215 21.79 5.94 1.92
N CYS A 216 22.18 6.32 0.70
CA CYS A 216 21.24 6.74 -0.34
C CYS A 216 20.23 5.62 -0.68
N GLY A 217 20.69 4.36 -0.75
CA GLY A 217 19.83 3.20 -0.96
C GLY A 217 18.79 3.02 0.15
N ILE A 218 19.19 3.17 1.41
CA ILE A 218 18.27 3.16 2.56
C ILE A 218 17.26 4.31 2.45
N ALA A 219 17.69 5.51 2.07
CA ALA A 219 16.79 6.66 1.88
C ALA A 219 15.77 6.38 0.75
N VAL A 220 16.19 5.80 -0.37
CA VAL A 220 15.30 5.38 -1.48
C VAL A 220 14.25 4.37 -1.00
N LEU A 221 14.64 3.40 -0.15
CA LEU A 221 13.69 2.45 0.44
C LEU A 221 12.70 3.14 1.39
N GLY A 222 13.16 4.10 2.19
CA GLY A 222 12.29 4.91 3.06
C GLY A 222 11.28 5.74 2.27
N LEU A 223 11.71 6.40 1.21
CA LEU A 223 10.82 7.13 0.29
C LEU A 223 9.84 6.18 -0.40
N ALA A 224 10.29 5.00 -0.83
CA ALA A 224 9.42 3.99 -1.42
C ALA A 224 8.35 3.50 -0.44
N ALA A 225 8.68 3.30 0.84
CA ALA A 225 7.70 2.96 1.88
C ALA A 225 6.70 4.10 2.10
N GLY A 226 7.16 5.36 2.10
CA GLY A 226 6.29 6.53 2.19
C GLY A 226 5.32 6.65 1.01
N LEU A 227 5.76 6.32 -0.21
CA LEU A 227 4.90 6.33 -1.40
C LEU A 227 3.69 5.39 -1.28
N VAL A 228 3.83 4.26 -0.57
CA VAL A 228 2.73 3.31 -0.38
C VAL A 228 1.57 3.91 0.42
N THR A 229 1.84 4.92 1.25
CA THR A 229 0.81 5.55 2.11
C THR A 229 0.18 6.79 1.49
N GLN A 230 0.66 7.23 0.32
CA GLN A 230 0.17 8.45 -0.33
C GLN A 230 -0.66 8.11 -1.57
N PRO A 231 -1.83 8.74 -1.76
CA PRO A 231 -2.60 8.57 -2.98
C PRO A 231 -1.84 9.20 -4.17
N PRO A 232 -1.79 8.51 -5.33
CA PRO A 232 -1.07 8.99 -6.51
C PRO A 232 -1.79 10.11 -7.26
N THR A 233 -2.98 10.53 -6.84
CA THR A 233 -3.81 11.53 -7.52
C THR A 233 -4.16 12.69 -6.59
N VAL A 234 -4.34 13.87 -7.17
CA VAL A 234 -4.92 15.01 -6.46
C VAL A 234 -6.36 14.64 -6.10
N ALA A 235 -6.72 14.74 -4.82
CA ALA A 235 -8.08 14.49 -4.41
C ALA A 235 -9.00 15.56 -5.02
N ALA A 236 -10.12 15.15 -5.63
CA ALA A 236 -11.07 16.06 -6.23
C ALA A 236 -11.44 17.18 -5.24
N PRO A 237 -11.64 18.44 -5.69
CA PRO A 237 -12.02 19.52 -4.80
C PRO A 237 -13.30 19.13 -4.04
N ALA A 238 -13.32 19.44 -2.73
CA ALA A 238 -14.48 19.15 -1.91
C ALA A 238 -15.68 19.96 -2.42
N LYS A 239 -16.78 19.27 -2.73
CA LYS A 239 -18.06 19.87 -3.05
C LYS A 239 -19.09 19.27 -2.09
N VAL A 240 -19.34 19.97 -0.99
CA VAL A 240 -20.32 19.53 0.00
C VAL A 240 -21.66 19.35 -0.70
N PHE A 241 -22.20 18.15 -0.62
CA PHE A 241 -23.55 17.88 -1.05
C PHE A 241 -24.48 18.26 0.09
N THR A 242 -25.52 19.05 -0.21
CA THR A 242 -26.58 19.37 0.74
C THR A 242 -27.92 19.18 0.06
N ALA A 243 -28.87 18.55 0.73
CA ALA A 243 -30.25 18.41 0.25
C ALA A 243 -31.24 18.53 1.40
N SER A 244 -32.40 19.11 1.12
CA SER A 244 -33.57 19.07 2.00
C SER A 244 -34.60 18.17 1.35
N LEU A 245 -34.91 17.06 2.00
CA LEU A 245 -35.82 16.02 1.51
C LEU A 245 -37.10 16.09 2.32
N THR A 246 -38.25 16.00 1.65
CA THR A 246 -39.54 16.08 2.30
C THR A 246 -40.44 14.95 1.82
N GLU A 247 -40.98 14.18 2.75
CA GLU A 247 -41.90 13.08 2.46
C GLU A 247 -42.89 12.93 3.62
N SER A 248 -44.19 12.81 3.34
CA SER A 248 -45.22 12.64 4.38
C SER A 248 -45.15 13.64 5.56
N GLY A 249 -44.73 14.89 5.28
CA GLY A 249 -44.59 15.97 6.27
C GLY A 249 -43.32 15.90 7.13
N LEU A 250 -42.49 14.87 6.96
CA LEU A 250 -41.16 14.75 7.56
C LEU A 250 -40.16 15.45 6.66
N ILE A 251 -39.32 16.32 7.25
CA ILE A 251 -38.22 16.99 6.55
C ILE A 251 -36.91 16.38 7.03
N ALA A 252 -36.02 16.01 6.12
CA ALA A 252 -34.66 15.57 6.42
C ALA A 252 -33.67 16.47 5.68
N GLU A 253 -32.88 17.22 6.43
CA GLU A 253 -31.74 17.96 5.91
C GLU A 253 -30.51 17.07 5.99
N VAL A 254 -29.90 16.82 4.83
CA VAL A 254 -28.67 16.05 4.73
C VAL A 254 -27.55 16.94 4.22
N SER A 255 -26.37 16.77 4.81
CA SER A 255 -25.12 17.19 4.20
C SER A 255 -24.12 16.05 4.17
N LEU A 256 -23.34 15.99 3.09
CA LEU A 256 -22.29 15.00 2.87
C LEU A 256 -21.02 15.74 2.41
N ALA A 257 -19.96 15.62 3.20
CA ALA A 257 -18.68 16.29 2.97
C ALA A 257 -17.53 15.28 3.07
N PRO A 258 -16.49 15.34 2.23
CA PRO A 258 -16.22 16.35 1.20
C PRO A 258 -16.98 16.18 -0.13
N GLY A 259 -17.84 15.18 -0.28
CA GLY A 259 -18.61 14.94 -1.52
C GLY A 259 -17.76 14.44 -2.68
N ARG A 260 -16.84 13.50 -2.40
CA ARG A 260 -15.91 12.90 -3.38
C ARG A 260 -15.63 11.44 -3.02
N VAL A 261 -14.97 10.71 -3.93
CA VAL A 261 -14.49 9.34 -3.67
C VAL A 261 -13.64 9.28 -2.40
N GLY A 262 -13.89 8.25 -1.58
CA GLY A 262 -13.24 8.02 -0.30
C GLY A 262 -14.18 8.25 0.89
N LEU A 263 -13.59 8.58 2.04
CA LEU A 263 -14.32 8.81 3.28
C LEU A 263 -15.11 10.13 3.20
N ASN A 264 -16.38 10.07 3.57
CA ASN A 264 -17.28 11.21 3.69
C ASN A 264 -17.97 11.17 5.06
N ASP A 265 -18.11 12.34 5.67
CA ASP A 265 -18.95 12.58 6.83
C ASP A 265 -20.36 12.95 6.35
N VAL A 266 -21.37 12.36 6.99
CA VAL A 266 -22.80 12.55 6.71
C VAL A 266 -23.42 13.17 7.94
N HIS A 267 -24.09 14.31 7.80
CA HIS A 267 -24.89 14.91 8.86
C HIS A 267 -26.36 14.91 8.42
N LEU A 268 -27.23 14.50 9.34
CA LEU A 268 -28.67 14.38 9.13
C LEU A 268 -29.40 15.10 10.25
N VAL A 269 -30.24 16.05 9.90
CA VAL A 269 -31.20 16.68 10.83
C VAL A 269 -32.60 16.36 10.35
N VAL A 270 -33.41 15.76 11.21
CA VAL A 270 -34.78 15.37 10.90
C VAL A 270 -35.76 16.24 11.66
N THR A 271 -36.75 16.77 10.96
CA THR A 271 -37.83 17.57 11.52
C THR A 271 -39.16 16.86 11.24
N PRO A 272 -39.75 16.21 12.27
CA PRO A 272 -41.10 15.66 12.19
C PRO A 272 -42.18 16.69 11.81
N SER A 273 -43.33 16.17 11.39
CA SER A 273 -44.47 16.97 10.93
C SER A 273 -44.85 18.09 11.89
N GLY A 274 -45.11 19.28 11.35
CA GLY A 274 -45.49 20.46 12.14
C GLY A 274 -44.32 21.14 12.87
N GLY A 275 -43.06 20.78 12.56
CA GLY A 275 -41.89 21.37 13.23
C GLY A 275 -41.66 20.83 14.64
N SER A 276 -42.25 19.68 14.96
CA SER A 276 -42.12 19.05 16.27
C SER A 276 -40.66 18.66 16.57
N LEU A 277 -40.24 18.83 17.81
CA LEU A 277 -38.93 18.37 18.31
C LEU A 277 -39.02 17.00 19.01
N VAL A 278 -40.16 16.31 18.89
CA VAL A 278 -40.30 14.94 19.42
C VAL A 278 -39.25 14.05 18.75
N PRO A 279 -38.44 13.31 19.52
CA PRO A 279 -37.45 12.40 18.96
C PRO A 279 -38.12 11.33 18.09
N VAL A 280 -37.55 11.08 16.90
CA VAL A 280 -37.94 9.92 16.08
C VAL A 280 -37.51 8.62 16.78
N VAL A 281 -38.21 7.53 16.53
CA VAL A 281 -37.95 6.22 17.13
C VAL A 281 -36.66 5.61 16.59
N SER A 282 -36.48 5.65 15.27
CA SER A 282 -35.29 5.13 14.62
C SER A 282 -34.98 5.86 13.31
N ILE A 283 -33.71 5.83 12.92
CA ILE A 283 -33.23 6.32 11.62
C ILE A 283 -32.19 5.36 11.08
N LYS A 284 -32.25 5.11 9.77
CA LYS A 284 -31.23 4.38 9.03
C LYS A 284 -30.92 5.14 7.75
N ALA A 285 -29.64 5.22 7.40
CA ALA A 285 -29.21 5.76 6.12
C ALA A 285 -28.38 4.72 5.37
N THR A 286 -28.61 4.65 4.06
CA THR A 286 -27.93 3.71 3.16
C THR A 286 -27.52 4.42 1.88
N MET A 287 -26.41 3.97 1.31
CA MET A 287 -25.86 4.48 0.06
C MET A 287 -25.69 3.33 -0.93
N SER A 288 -26.21 3.47 -2.16
CA SER A 288 -26.03 2.49 -3.23
C SER A 288 -25.53 3.15 -4.52
N LEU A 289 -24.84 2.36 -5.36
CA LEU A 289 -24.37 2.79 -6.68
C LEU A 289 -24.90 1.80 -7.73
N PRO A 290 -26.11 2.03 -8.28
CA PRO A 290 -26.76 1.10 -9.22
C PRO A 290 -25.90 0.80 -10.45
N ALA A 291 -25.19 1.80 -10.96
CA ALA A 291 -24.32 1.66 -12.14
C ALA A 291 -23.21 0.61 -11.96
N GLN A 292 -22.78 0.35 -10.73
CA GLN A 292 -21.78 -0.67 -10.39
C GLN A 292 -22.35 -1.84 -9.59
N GLN A 293 -23.68 -1.98 -9.53
CA GLN A 293 -24.36 -3.02 -8.76
C GLN A 293 -23.97 -3.05 -7.27
N ILE A 294 -23.56 -1.91 -6.72
CA ILE A 294 -23.29 -1.78 -5.28
C ILE A 294 -24.63 -1.60 -4.58
N VAL A 295 -24.99 -2.59 -3.78
CA VAL A 295 -26.22 -2.61 -2.97
C VAL A 295 -26.11 -1.63 -1.79
N ASP A 296 -27.26 -1.40 -1.15
CA ASP A 296 -27.42 -0.46 -0.02
C ASP A 296 -26.38 -0.72 1.08
N THR A 297 -25.33 0.10 1.10
CA THR A 297 -24.28 0.10 2.11
C THR A 297 -24.72 1.00 3.25
N GLU A 298 -24.77 0.44 4.46
CA GLU A 298 -25.22 1.18 5.64
C GLU A 298 -24.24 2.29 6.02
N VAL A 299 -24.79 3.46 6.36
CA VAL A 299 -24.05 4.57 6.95
C VAL A 299 -24.11 4.39 8.46
N SER A 300 -22.96 4.24 9.11
CA SER A 300 -22.86 4.12 10.57
C SER A 300 -23.20 5.46 11.22
N LEU A 301 -24.48 5.65 11.56
CA LEU A 301 -24.98 6.86 12.21
C LEU A 301 -24.83 6.79 13.74
N THR A 302 -24.49 7.93 14.32
CA THR A 302 -24.45 8.20 15.77
C THR A 302 -25.32 9.41 16.08
N THR A 303 -26.08 9.33 17.17
CA THR A 303 -26.93 10.44 17.62
C THR A 303 -26.07 11.51 18.30
N GLU A 304 -26.11 12.73 17.75
CA GLU A 304 -25.42 13.91 18.30
C GLU A 304 -26.36 14.79 19.15
N GLY A 305 -27.66 14.71 18.88
CA GLY A 305 -28.69 15.45 19.61
C GLY A 305 -30.10 15.03 19.19
N THR A 306 -31.10 15.73 19.69
CA THR A 306 -32.50 15.47 19.32
C THR A 306 -32.69 15.59 17.82
N ASN A 307 -33.05 14.47 17.17
CA ASN A 307 -33.19 14.35 15.72
C ASN A 307 -31.97 14.80 14.89
N HIS A 308 -30.78 14.84 15.49
CA HIS A 308 -29.53 15.18 14.81
C HIS A 308 -28.55 14.01 14.91
N TYR A 309 -28.08 13.58 13.75
CA TYR A 309 -27.23 12.42 13.59
C TYR A 309 -26.02 12.76 12.72
N SER A 310 -24.87 12.23 13.10
CA SER A 310 -23.64 12.27 12.31
C SER A 310 -23.25 10.85 11.94
N GLY A 311 -22.45 10.65 10.90
CA GLY A 311 -21.94 9.34 10.54
C GLY A 311 -20.87 9.42 9.48
N LYS A 312 -20.23 8.28 9.22
CA LYS A 312 -19.18 8.17 8.20
C LYS A 312 -19.52 7.10 7.18
N VAL A 313 -19.22 7.37 5.92
CA VAL A 313 -19.38 6.43 4.81
C VAL A 313 -18.16 6.50 3.89
N THR A 314 -17.67 5.35 3.43
CA THR A 314 -16.61 5.31 2.42
C THR A 314 -17.24 5.00 1.06
N LEU A 315 -17.09 5.93 0.11
CA LEU A 315 -17.61 5.82 -1.26
C LEU A 315 -16.45 5.43 -2.19
N PRO A 316 -16.31 4.15 -2.58
CA PRO A 316 -15.11 3.66 -3.27
C PRO A 316 -15.00 4.12 -4.73
N PHE A 317 -16.09 4.61 -5.34
CA PHE A 317 -16.14 4.95 -6.76
C PHE A 317 -16.86 6.27 -7.01
N ALA A 318 -16.47 6.94 -8.09
CA ALA A 318 -17.21 8.06 -8.65
C ALA A 318 -18.50 7.56 -9.34
N GLY A 319 -19.51 8.42 -9.39
CA GLY A 319 -20.79 8.14 -10.03
C GLY A 319 -21.99 8.74 -9.31
N ASP A 320 -23.17 8.41 -9.83
CA ASP A 320 -24.46 8.85 -9.29
C ASP A 320 -24.93 7.88 -8.20
N TRP A 321 -24.56 8.19 -6.96
CA TRP A 321 -24.98 7.41 -5.80
C TRP A 321 -26.41 7.75 -5.41
N VAL A 322 -27.11 6.79 -4.80
CA VAL A 322 -28.44 6.97 -4.22
C VAL A 322 -28.32 6.95 -2.71
N LEU A 323 -28.66 8.06 -2.07
CA LEU A 323 -28.85 8.13 -0.62
C LEU A 323 -30.30 7.79 -0.31
N LYS A 324 -30.51 6.83 0.59
CA LYS A 324 -31.82 6.44 1.09
C LYS A 324 -31.83 6.51 2.62
N ILE A 325 -32.74 7.32 3.15
CA ILE A 325 -32.95 7.54 4.57
C ILE A 325 -34.31 6.94 4.94
N THR A 326 -34.31 5.96 5.84
CA THR A 326 -35.52 5.38 6.41
C THR A 326 -35.66 5.89 7.83
N VAL A 327 -36.72 6.64 8.09
CA VAL A 327 -37.02 7.20 9.42
C VAL A 327 -38.28 6.54 9.94
N GLU A 328 -38.31 6.24 11.22
CA GLU A 328 -39.51 5.82 11.94
C GLU A 328 -39.91 6.92 12.93
N PRO A 329 -40.77 7.89 12.52
CA PRO A 329 -41.13 9.00 13.40
C PRO A 329 -41.97 8.54 14.60
N VAL A 330 -42.80 7.51 14.38
CA VAL A 330 -43.65 6.87 15.38
C VAL A 330 -43.52 5.36 15.22
N ALA A 331 -43.54 4.63 16.32
CA ALA A 331 -43.33 3.18 16.31
C ALA A 331 -44.31 2.47 15.35
N GLY A 332 -43.77 1.67 14.43
CA GLY A 332 -44.52 0.95 13.41
C GLY A 332 -44.84 1.74 12.14
N GLN A 333 -44.41 3.02 12.02
CA GLN A 333 -44.60 3.83 10.81
C GLN A 333 -43.26 4.30 10.25
N SER A 334 -42.87 3.77 9.10
CA SER A 334 -41.63 4.17 8.41
C SER A 334 -41.91 5.10 7.23
N VAL A 335 -41.10 6.15 7.13
CA VAL A 335 -41.05 7.09 6.00
C VAL A 335 -39.69 6.94 5.33
N VAL A 336 -39.67 6.83 4.01
CA VAL A 336 -38.44 6.69 3.23
C VAL A 336 -38.23 7.95 2.40
N LEU A 337 -37.08 8.59 2.58
CA LEU A 337 -36.63 9.71 1.76
C LEU A 337 -35.44 9.25 0.91
N SER A 338 -35.34 9.73 -0.32
CA SER A 338 -34.22 9.39 -1.20
C SER A 338 -33.72 10.59 -2.00
N SER A 339 -32.42 10.62 -2.27
CA SER A 339 -31.79 11.64 -3.10
C SER A 339 -30.64 11.09 -3.92
N GLY A 340 -30.40 11.66 -5.09
CA GLY A 340 -29.21 11.40 -5.89
C GLY A 340 -28.03 12.24 -5.40
N VAL A 341 -26.88 11.60 -5.19
CA VAL A 341 -25.63 12.22 -4.76
C VAL A 341 -24.57 11.99 -5.84
N VAL A 342 -24.22 13.05 -6.57
CA VAL A 342 -23.18 12.96 -7.61
C VAL A 342 -21.81 13.04 -6.95
N ILE A 343 -21.02 11.97 -7.09
CA ILE A 343 -19.65 11.89 -6.61
C ILE A 343 -18.70 11.99 -7.82
N PRO A 344 -17.89 13.05 -7.94
CA PRO A 344 -17.00 13.27 -9.07
C PRO A 344 -15.80 12.32 -9.11
#